data_AF-A0A9W9J0L0-F1
#
_entry.id   AF-A0A9W9J0L0-F1
#
_cell.length_a   1.000
_cell.length_b   1.000
_cell.length_c   1.000
_cell.angle_alpha   90.00
_cell.angle_beta   90.00
_cell.angle_gamma   90.00
#
_symmetry.space_group_name_H-M   'P 1'
#
loop_
_entity.id
_entity.type
_entity.pdbx_description
1 polymer ?
#
loop_
_entity_poly.entity_id
_entity_poly.type
_entity_poly.pdbx_seq_one_letter_code
_entity_poly.pdbx_strand_id
1 'polypeptide(L)'
;MIVLDDPFSAVDARVAQCLWDDCIRNCPKRSSLCDHILVLDKGGIIAQRPPDQVLKRPFFDGSTLLDTSKELSPPINNQAQSVAPAPNTVNSKAIALRKEVRVRGSVDRGL
;
A
#
# COMPACT_ATOMS: atom_id res chain seq x y z
N MET A 1 23.69 22.17 -3.14
CA MET A 1 22.41 21.66 -3.65
C MET A 1 22.13 20.36 -2.91
N ILE A 2 20.95 20.20 -2.30
CA ILE A 2 20.53 18.97 -1.61
C ILE A 2 19.31 18.44 -2.35
N VAL A 3 19.31 17.16 -2.70
CA VAL A 3 18.17 16.45 -3.30
C VAL A 3 17.78 15.33 -2.36
N LEU A 4 16.49 15.22 -2.07
CA LEU A 4 15.94 14.15 -1.24
C LEU A 4 15.02 13.33 -2.15
N ASP A 5 15.44 12.14 -2.52
CA ASP A 5 14.67 11.22 -3.35
C ASP A 5 14.05 10.14 -2.45
N ASP A 6 12.77 10.31 -2.15
CA ASP A 6 11.98 9.48 -1.24
C ASP A 6 12.72 9.02 0.06
N PRO A 7 13.15 9.97 0.91
CA PRO A 7 14.06 9.71 2.02
C PRO A 7 13.46 8.85 3.15
N PHE A 8 12.15 8.58 3.10
CA PHE A 8 11.42 7.88 4.15
C PHE A 8 10.90 6.50 3.75
N SER A 9 11.05 6.09 2.49
CA SER A 9 10.49 4.84 1.95
C SER A 9 10.95 3.56 2.67
N ALA A 10 12.18 3.54 3.20
CA ALA A 10 12.80 2.36 3.78
C ALA A 10 12.88 2.36 5.31
N VAL A 11 12.35 3.40 5.97
CA VAL A 11 12.42 3.57 7.43
C VAL A 11 11.06 3.39 8.08
N ASP A 12 11.03 2.91 9.32
CA ASP A 12 9.78 2.86 10.08
C ASP A 12 9.32 4.27 10.48
N ALA A 13 8.04 4.39 10.84
CA ALA A 13 7.41 5.67 11.15
C ALA A 13 8.10 6.44 12.28
N ARG A 14 8.65 5.76 13.30
CA ARG A 14 9.33 6.45 14.40
C ARG A 14 10.65 7.03 13.93
N VAL A 15 11.43 6.26 13.16
CA VAL A 15 12.69 6.73 12.58
C VAL A 15 12.45 7.86 11.57
N ALA A 16 11.42 7.74 10.73
CA ALA A 16 11.02 8.82 9.81
C ALA A 16 10.69 10.11 10.56
N GLN A 17 9.97 10.01 11.68
CA GLN A 17 9.62 11.16 12.50
C GLN A 17 10.85 11.83 13.11
N CYS A 18 11.78 11.05 13.69
CA CYS A 18 13.04 11.60 14.21
C CYS A 18 13.85 12.30 13.11
N LEU A 19 14.01 11.67 11.94
CA LEU A 19 14.73 12.29 10.80
C LEU A 19 14.06 13.57 10.33
N TRP A 20 12.73 13.59 10.29
CA TRP A 20 11.97 14.78 9.92
C TRP A 20 12.16 15.92 10.90
N ASP A 21 11.99 15.65 12.19
CA ASP A 21 12.03 16.67 13.25
C ASP A 21 13.46 17.18 13.45
N ASP A 22 14.44 16.28 13.58
CA ASP A 22 15.80 16.63 13.99
C ASP A 22 16.66 17.12 12.81
N CYS A 23 16.47 16.57 11.61
CA CYS A 23 17.36 16.83 10.47
C CYS A 23 16.73 17.72 9.40
N ILE A 24 15.47 17.48 9.00
CA ILE A 24 14.88 18.16 7.84
C ILE A 24 14.20 19.47 8.24
N ARG A 25 13.33 19.45 9.26
CA ARG A 25 12.58 20.63 9.71
C ARG A 25 13.49 21.69 10.31
N ASN A 26 14.50 21.27 11.09
CA ASN A 26 15.44 22.17 11.75
C ASN A 26 16.61 22.61 10.86
N CYS A 27 16.56 22.37 9.54
CA CYS A 27 17.62 22.80 8.65
C CYS A 27 17.68 24.35 8.59
N PRO A 28 18.78 24.99 9.05
CA PRO A 28 18.84 26.45 9.27
C PRO A 28 18.80 27.28 7.97
N LYS A 29 18.74 26.64 6.81
CA LYS A 29 18.69 27.28 5.48
C LYS A 29 17.27 27.34 4.88
N ARG A 30 16.22 26.95 5.62
CA ARG A 30 14.85 26.92 5.12
C ARG A 30 13.91 27.78 5.97
N SER A 31 13.31 28.80 5.36
CA SER A 31 12.14 29.53 5.89
C SER A 31 10.82 28.78 5.66
N SER A 32 10.80 27.89 4.66
CA SER A 32 9.67 27.09 4.18
C SER A 32 10.19 25.72 3.75
N LEU A 33 9.39 24.66 3.93
CA LEU A 33 9.77 23.30 3.53
C LEU A 33 9.77 23.13 2.01
N CYS A 34 8.85 23.81 1.32
CA CYS A 34 8.75 23.83 -0.12
C CYS A 34 8.19 25.19 -0.58
N ASP A 35 8.81 25.77 -1.59
CA ASP A 35 8.33 27.00 -2.24
C ASP A 35 7.45 26.68 -3.45
N HIS A 36 7.71 25.53 -4.08
CA HIS A 36 7.04 25.07 -5.29
C HIS A 36 6.82 23.56 -5.24
N ILE A 37 5.70 23.11 -5.79
CA ILE A 37 5.39 21.71 -6.06
C ILE A 37 5.41 21.53 -7.57
N LEU A 38 6.10 20.48 -8.02
CA LEU A 38 6.08 20.01 -9.40
C LEU A 38 5.27 18.72 -9.46
N VAL A 39 4.33 18.67 -10.40
CA VAL A 39 3.51 17.48 -10.64
C VAL A 39 3.87 16.93 -12.01
N LEU A 40 4.28 15.67 -12.04
CA LEU A 40 4.64 14.97 -13.26
C LEU A 40 3.59 13.92 -13.59
N ASP A 41 3.19 13.83 -14.86
CA ASP A 41 2.36 12.76 -15.40
C ASP A 41 2.92 12.33 -16.75
N LYS A 42 3.04 11.00 -16.97
CA LYS A 42 3.57 10.39 -18.21
C LYS A 42 4.91 11.00 -18.68
N GLY A 43 5.79 11.34 -17.74
CA GLY A 43 7.10 11.92 -18.03
C GLY A 43 7.09 13.42 -18.39
N GLY A 44 5.93 14.09 -18.35
CA GLY A 44 5.81 15.54 -18.54
C GLY A 44 5.43 16.28 -17.26
N ILE A 45 5.74 17.58 -17.17
CA ILE A 45 5.32 18.45 -16.06
C ILE A 45 3.92 19.00 -16.37
N ILE A 46 2.94 18.71 -15.52
CA ILE A 46 1.53 19.16 -15.67
C ILE A 46 1.16 20.31 -14.71
N ALA A 47 1.96 20.54 -13.67
CA ALA A 47 1.82 21.66 -12.76
C ALA A 47 3.16 22.05 -12.14
N GLN A 48 3.37 23.36 -11.97
CA GLN A 48 4.48 23.93 -11.20
C GLN A 48 3.99 25.23 -10.56
N ARG A 49 3.67 25.21 -9.26
CA ARG A 49 3.18 26.38 -8.51
C ARG A 49 3.48 26.23 -7.00
N PRO A 50 3.31 27.30 -6.21
CA PRO A 50 3.32 27.20 -4.75
C PRO A 50 2.26 26.22 -4.20
N PRO A 51 2.48 25.62 -3.01
CA PRO A 51 1.62 24.58 -2.45
C PRO A 51 0.14 24.96 -2.37
N ASP A 52 -0.16 26.18 -1.93
CA ASP A 52 -1.53 26.70 -1.77
C ASP A 52 -2.31 26.82 -3.09
N GLN A 53 -1.61 26.87 -4.22
CA GLN A 53 -2.21 26.92 -5.55
C GLN A 53 -2.32 25.53 -6.17
N VAL A 54 -1.33 24.66 -5.94
CA VAL A 54 -1.32 23.30 -6.49
C VAL A 54 -2.39 22.43 -5.85
N LEU A 55 -2.55 22.53 -4.52
CA LEU A 55 -3.48 21.68 -3.75
C LEU A 55 -4.96 21.98 -4.02
N LYS A 56 -5.30 23.11 -4.67
CA LYS A 56 -6.68 23.46 -5.07
C LYS A 56 -7.12 22.82 -6.39
N ARG A 57 -6.24 22.03 -7.01
CA ARG A 57 -6.53 21.40 -8.31
C ARG A 57 -7.25 20.07 -8.10
N PRO A 58 -8.15 19.68 -9.03
CA PRO A 58 -9.03 18.52 -8.87
C PRO A 58 -8.32 17.18 -8.66
N PHE A 59 -7.07 17.04 -9.13
CA PHE A 59 -6.30 15.81 -8.93
C PHE A 59 -5.73 15.65 -7.51
N PHE A 60 -5.74 16.69 -6.69
CA PHE A 60 -5.39 16.62 -5.26
C PHE A 60 -6.60 16.57 -4.33
N ASP A 61 -7.83 16.71 -4.85
CA ASP A 61 -9.05 16.78 -4.06
C ASP A 61 -9.50 15.41 -3.51
N GLY A 62 -8.74 14.33 -3.76
CA GLY A 62 -8.98 12.98 -3.21
C GLY A 62 -10.24 12.27 -3.72
N SER A 63 -11.11 12.96 -4.46
CA SER A 63 -12.38 12.46 -4.98
C SER A 63 -12.21 11.45 -6.13
N THR A 64 -11.08 11.47 -6.83
CA THR A 64 -10.77 10.57 -7.95
C THR A 64 -10.34 9.16 -7.53
N LEU A 65 -10.15 8.87 -6.23
CA LEU A 65 -9.77 7.54 -5.75
C LEU A 65 -10.95 6.55 -5.60
N LEU A 66 -12.19 7.05 -5.59
CA LEU A 66 -13.38 6.22 -5.37
C LEU A 66 -13.84 5.47 -6.63
N ASP A 67 -13.43 5.90 -7.83
CA ASP A 67 -13.89 5.30 -9.08
C ASP A 67 -13.19 3.97 -9.41
N THR A 68 -11.97 3.75 -8.94
CA THR A 68 -11.22 2.49 -9.14
C THR A 68 -11.64 1.35 -8.21
N SER A 69 -12.45 1.62 -7.18
CA SER A 69 -12.83 0.59 -6.18
C SER A 69 -14.12 -0.17 -6.53
N LYS A 70 -14.84 0.21 -7.60
CA LYS A 70 -16.13 -0.39 -7.97
C LYS A 70 -16.04 -1.50 -9.03
N GLU A 71 -14.89 -1.75 -9.64
CA GLU A 71 -14.75 -2.70 -10.76
C GLU A 71 -14.26 -4.11 -10.38
N LEU A 72 -14.39 -4.53 -9.12
CA LEU A 72 -14.07 -5.89 -8.70
C LEU A 72 -15.17 -6.48 -7.81
N SER A 73 -16.35 -6.77 -8.38
CA SER A 73 -17.27 -7.78 -7.86
C SER A 73 -18.17 -8.32 -8.98
N PRO A 74 -18.01 -9.57 -9.45
CA PRO A 74 -19.10 -10.23 -10.16
C PRO A 74 -20.24 -10.55 -9.16
N PRO A 75 -21.53 -10.43 -9.56
CA PRO A 75 -22.64 -10.67 -8.67
C PRO A 75 -22.76 -12.17 -8.33
N ILE A 76 -22.63 -12.53 -7.05
CA ILE A 76 -22.98 -13.85 -6.53
C ILE A 76 -24.51 -13.91 -6.40
N ASN A 77 -25.15 -14.65 -7.31
CA ASN A 77 -26.58 -14.92 -7.28
C ASN A 77 -26.90 -15.96 -6.18
N ASN A 78 -27.42 -15.50 -5.04
CA ASN A 78 -27.90 -16.37 -3.97
C ASN A 78 -29.38 -16.76 -4.21
N GLN A 79 -29.62 -17.84 -4.96
CA GLN A 79 -30.88 -18.57 -4.88
C GLN A 79 -30.70 -19.79 -3.97
N ALA A 80 -31.09 -19.62 -2.71
CA ALA A 80 -31.33 -20.72 -1.79
C ALA A 80 -32.78 -21.19 -1.97
N GLN A 81 -32.99 -22.42 -2.43
CA GLN A 81 -34.30 -23.08 -2.39
C GLN A 81 -34.14 -24.47 -1.77
N SER A 82 -34.86 -24.65 -0.67
CA SER A 82 -34.85 -25.79 0.25
C SER A 82 -35.81 -26.88 -0.21
N VAL A 83 -35.34 -28.12 -0.42
CA VAL A 83 -36.14 -29.37 -0.32
C VAL A 83 -35.22 -30.53 0.09
N ALA A 84 -35.59 -31.30 1.12
CA ALA A 84 -34.89 -32.49 1.66
C ALA A 84 -35.39 -33.82 1.00
N PRO A 85 -35.00 -35.04 1.46
CA PRO A 85 -33.67 -35.65 1.66
C PRO A 85 -33.45 -36.98 0.86
N ALA A 86 -32.16 -37.32 0.61
CA ALA A 86 -31.42 -38.60 0.40
C ALA A 86 -32.10 -39.82 -0.32
N PRO A 87 -31.36 -40.72 -1.05
CA PRO A 87 -30.45 -41.63 -0.33
C PRO A 87 -29.27 -42.29 -1.12
N ASN A 88 -28.39 -42.96 -0.35
CA ASN A 88 -27.48 -44.06 -0.72
C ASN A 88 -26.09 -43.73 -1.33
N THR A 89 -25.02 -44.04 -0.58
CA THR A 89 -24.15 -45.22 -0.84
C THR A 89 -22.70 -44.96 -0.38
N VAL A 90 -22.40 -45.50 0.82
CA VAL A 90 -21.21 -46.31 1.16
C VAL A 90 -19.81 -45.65 1.18
N ASN A 91 -19.28 -45.67 2.41
CA ASN A 91 -17.93 -46.06 2.85
C ASN A 91 -16.88 -45.03 3.26
N SER A 92 -16.67 -45.05 4.58
CA SER A 92 -15.42 -45.43 5.26
C SER A 92 -14.26 -44.45 5.43
N LYS A 93 -13.91 -44.36 6.72
CA LYS A 93 -12.60 -44.09 7.34
C LYS A 93 -12.14 -42.65 7.44
N ALA A 94 -12.38 -42.10 8.64
CA ALA A 94 -11.48 -41.17 9.28
C ALA A 94 -10.08 -41.79 9.41
N ILE A 95 -9.05 -41.09 8.91
CA ILE A 95 -7.69 -41.17 9.42
C ILE A 95 -7.13 -39.75 9.44
N ALA A 96 -6.82 -39.27 10.64
CA ALA A 96 -6.09 -38.06 10.91
C ALA A 96 -4.64 -38.18 10.44
N LEU A 97 -4.08 -37.11 9.85
CA LEU A 97 -2.64 -36.89 9.82
C LEU A 97 -2.34 -35.40 9.62
N ARG A 98 -2.14 -34.71 10.74
CA ARG A 98 -1.42 -33.43 10.76
C ARG A 98 0.04 -33.71 10.37
N LYS A 99 0.54 -33.04 9.34
CA LYS A 99 1.99 -32.84 9.17
C LYS A 99 2.29 -31.35 9.19
N GLU A 100 2.85 -30.97 10.32
CA GLU A 100 3.58 -29.73 10.57
C GLU A 100 4.83 -29.72 9.67
N VAL A 101 5.01 -28.65 8.89
CA VAL A 101 6.23 -28.44 8.09
C VAL A 101 6.94 -27.22 8.65
N ARG A 102 7.98 -27.49 9.45
CA ARG A 102 8.98 -26.53 9.92
C ARG A 102 10.14 -26.52 8.92
N VAL A 103 10.37 -25.39 8.26
CA VAL A 103 11.58 -25.18 7.44
C VAL A 103 12.53 -24.29 8.24
N ARG A 104 13.66 -24.88 8.69
CA ARG A 104 14.87 -24.16 9.11
C ARG A 104 15.81 -24.11 7.91
N GLY A 105 16.13 -22.92 7.42
CA GLY A 105 17.22 -22.70 6.46
C GLY A 105 18.44 -22.15 7.20
N SER A 106 19.47 -22.98 7.35
CA SER A 106 20.83 -22.58 7.77
C SER A 106 21.63 -22.26 6.50
N VAL A 107 22.37 -21.15 6.48
CA VAL A 107 23.35 -20.85 5.42
C VAL A 107 24.68 -20.55 6.09
N ASP A 108 25.53 -21.58 6.15
CA ASP A 108 26.97 -21.42 6.34
C ASP A 108 27.63 -21.44 4.97
N ARG A 109 28.45 -20.44 4.66
CA ARG A 109 29.51 -20.54 3.66
C ARG A 109 30.77 -19.92 4.23
N GLY A 110 31.66 -20.78 4.68
CA GLY A 110 33.08 -20.47 4.77
C GLY A 110 33.77 -20.97 3.51
N LEU A 111 34.64 -20.13 2.95
CA LEU A 111 36.00 -20.44 2.49
C LEU A 111 36.72 -19.12 2.20
#